data_AF-A7E6Z7-F1
#
_entry.id   AF-A7E6Z7-F1
#
_cell.length_a   1.000
_cell.length_b   1.000
_cell.length_c   1.000
_cell.angle_alpha   90.00
_cell.angle_beta   90.00
_cell.angle_gamma   90.00
#
_symmetry.space_group_name_H-M   'P 1'
#
loop_
_entity.id
_entity.type
_entity.pdbx_description
1 polymer ?
#
loop_
_entity_poly.entity_id
_entity_poly.type
_entity_poly.pdbx_seq_one_letter_code
_entity_poly.pdbx_strand_id
1 'polypeptide(L)'
;MGIFEASVMMALGLLAQGTGKRLGIDEGEKGGFGIVSTGKYWEEVLREGVGNFLGVKKGENCDRFKGVETTGLTAGELHSVDPETVRTKMKEAVKRLVGRRDCSVVCLGCAGMAGMDDMVREALIEELGLEEAKKVYIVDGVKSGVYKASKYLHNSTPSVRLLITIRIVHP
;
A
#
# COMPACT_ATOMS: atom_id res chain seq x y z
N MET A 1 5.45 6.68 -14.77
CA MET A 1 4.70 6.26 -13.57
C MET A 1 5.69 5.73 -12.56
N GLY A 2 5.74 6.35 -11.39
CA GLY A 2 6.53 5.87 -10.26
C GLY A 2 5.89 4.68 -9.54
N ILE A 3 6.60 4.16 -8.54
CA ILE A 3 6.15 3.09 -7.65
C ILE A 3 4.88 3.47 -6.85
N PHE A 4 4.69 4.77 -6.61
CA PHE A 4 3.54 5.29 -5.88
C PHE A 4 2.23 5.10 -6.67
N GLU A 5 2.17 5.60 -7.91
CA GLU A 5 0.99 5.50 -8.76
C GLU A 5 0.70 4.03 -9.13
N ALA A 6 1.76 3.21 -9.24
CA ALA A 6 1.63 1.77 -9.43
C ALA A 6 0.80 1.12 -8.31
N SER A 7 1.12 1.46 -7.06
CA SER A 7 0.52 0.92 -5.84
C SER A 7 -0.93 1.37 -5.67
N VAL A 8 -1.21 2.67 -5.85
CA VAL A 8 -2.57 3.22 -5.75
C VAL A 8 -3.49 2.57 -6.78
N MET A 9 -3.07 2.46 -8.03
CA MET A 9 -3.87 1.79 -9.06
C MET A 9 -4.08 0.31 -8.80
N MET A 10 -3.12 -0.39 -8.18
CA MET A 10 -3.29 -1.81 -7.82
C MET A 10 -4.34 -1.96 -6.71
N ALA A 11 -4.27 -1.11 -5.68
CA ALA A 11 -5.28 -1.06 -4.64
C ALA A 11 -6.67 -0.76 -5.22
N LEU A 12 -6.78 0.24 -6.09
CA LEU A 12 -8.03 0.55 -6.79
C LEU A 12 -8.52 -0.61 -7.67
N GLY A 13 -7.62 -1.32 -8.34
CA GLY A 13 -7.97 -2.50 -9.14
C GLY A 13 -8.51 -3.64 -8.29
N LEU A 14 -7.92 -3.89 -7.11
CA LEU A 14 -8.41 -4.87 -6.15
C LEU A 14 -9.79 -4.47 -5.59
N LEU A 15 -10.02 -3.18 -5.37
CA LEU A 15 -11.33 -2.66 -4.95
C LEU A 15 -12.37 -2.72 -6.09
N ALA A 16 -11.98 -2.39 -7.32
CA ALA A 16 -12.86 -2.32 -8.50
C ALA A 16 -13.22 -3.69 -9.06
N GLN A 17 -12.41 -4.72 -8.83
CA GLN A 17 -12.72 -6.09 -9.24
C GLN A 17 -13.88 -6.73 -8.46
N GLY A 18 -14.56 -5.99 -7.58
CA GLY A 18 -15.82 -6.43 -6.99
C GLY A 18 -15.68 -7.80 -6.32
N THR A 19 -14.60 -8.00 -5.55
CA THR A 19 -14.41 -9.25 -4.80
C THR A 19 -15.51 -9.48 -3.77
N GLY A 20 -16.34 -8.47 -3.47
CA GLY A 20 -17.58 -8.66 -2.73
C GLY A 20 -18.52 -9.68 -3.37
N LYS A 21 -18.57 -9.75 -4.71
CA LYS A 21 -19.39 -10.75 -5.43
C LYS A 21 -18.81 -12.17 -5.40
N ARG A 22 -17.50 -12.31 -5.15
CA ARG A 22 -16.79 -13.61 -5.13
C ARG A 22 -16.59 -14.14 -3.70
N LEU A 23 -16.82 -13.32 -2.68
CA LEU A 23 -16.65 -13.62 -1.25
C LEU A 23 -17.95 -13.47 -0.43
N GLY A 24 -19.09 -13.22 -1.07
CA GLY A 24 -20.38 -13.11 -0.37
C GLY A 24 -20.52 -11.85 0.50
N ILE A 25 -19.86 -10.76 0.10
CA ILE A 25 -20.02 -9.45 0.73
C ILE A 25 -21.08 -8.72 -0.10
N ASP A 26 -22.28 -8.58 0.47
CA ASP A 26 -23.41 -7.84 -0.09
C ASP A 26 -22.97 -6.47 -0.63
N GLU A 27 -23.62 -6.01 -1.70
CA GLU A 27 -23.31 -4.79 -2.47
C GLU A 27 -23.49 -3.46 -1.69
N GLY A 28 -23.21 -3.44 -0.38
CA GLY A 28 -23.35 -2.31 0.52
C GLY A 28 -22.14 -1.96 1.40
N GLU A 29 -21.12 -2.83 1.54
CA GLU A 29 -19.98 -2.51 2.42
C GLU A 29 -18.83 -1.83 1.67
N LYS A 30 -18.65 -0.53 1.97
CA LYS A 30 -17.66 0.36 1.36
C LYS A 30 -16.23 0.05 1.83
N GLY A 31 -15.67 -1.07 1.35
CA GLY A 31 -14.26 -1.39 1.48
C GLY A 31 -13.36 -0.33 0.82
N GLY A 32 -12.30 0.09 1.51
CA GLY A 32 -11.31 1.02 0.97
C GLY A 32 -9.87 0.56 1.17
N PHE A 33 -8.92 1.36 0.69
CA PHE A 33 -7.50 1.12 0.89
C PHE A 33 -6.89 2.16 1.82
N GLY A 34 -5.90 1.73 2.60
CA GLY A 34 -5.08 2.60 3.44
C GLY A 34 -3.60 2.39 3.16
N ILE A 35 -2.77 3.35 3.58
CA ILE A 35 -1.32 3.28 3.42
C ILE A 35 -0.66 3.26 4.80
N VAL A 36 0.32 2.37 4.99
CA VAL A 36 1.25 2.43 6.12
C VAL A 36 2.60 2.90 5.60
N SER A 37 3.19 3.91 6.27
CA SER A 37 4.49 4.49 5.90
C SER A 37 5.39 4.71 7.12
N THR A 38 6.55 5.33 6.91
CA THR A 38 7.62 5.49 7.91
C THR A 38 7.37 6.66 8.86
N GLY A 39 7.92 7.84 8.54
CA GLY A 39 7.89 9.01 9.41
C GLY A 39 6.66 9.88 9.17
N LYS A 40 6.27 10.68 10.17
CA LYS A 40 5.08 11.55 10.15
C LYS A 40 5.01 12.51 8.97
N TYR A 41 6.16 12.96 8.46
CA TYR A 41 6.25 13.80 7.26
C TYR A 41 5.47 13.19 6.08
N TRP A 42 5.45 11.85 5.97
CA TRP A 42 4.78 11.15 4.88
C TRP A 42 3.26 11.10 5.01
N GLU A 43 2.67 11.38 6.18
CA GLU A 43 1.21 11.32 6.34
C GLU A 43 0.50 12.33 5.45
N GLU A 44 0.91 13.59 5.53
CA GLU A 44 0.32 14.68 4.75
C GLU A 44 0.69 14.56 3.28
N VAL A 45 1.97 14.29 2.99
CA VAL A 45 2.47 14.18 1.61
C VAL A 45 1.79 13.05 0.86
N LEU A 46 1.65 11.87 1.46
CA LEU A 46 0.97 10.74 0.81
C LEU A 46 -0.54 10.97 0.73
N ARG A 47 -1.15 11.58 1.76
CA ARG A 47 -2.59 11.91 1.73
C ARG A 47 -2.90 12.89 0.60
N GLU A 48 -2.12 13.96 0.46
CA GLU A 48 -2.27 14.93 -0.61
C GLU A 48 -1.96 14.32 -1.99
N GLY A 49 -0.88 13.53 -2.10
CA GLY A 49 -0.53 12.84 -3.33
C GLY A 49 -1.62 11.88 -3.81
N VAL A 50 -2.21 11.10 -2.90
CA VAL A 50 -3.34 10.21 -3.22
C VAL A 50 -4.58 11.03 -3.57
N GLY A 51 -4.88 12.09 -2.82
CA GLY A 51 -6.02 12.98 -3.10
C GLY A 51 -5.94 13.58 -4.51
N ASN A 52 -4.79 14.14 -4.87
CA ASN A 52 -4.52 14.69 -6.19
C ASN A 52 -4.63 13.62 -7.28
N PHE A 53 -4.08 12.42 -7.05
CA PHE A 53 -4.15 11.32 -8.01
C PHE A 53 -5.59 10.81 -8.24
N LEU A 54 -6.40 10.78 -7.18
CA LEU A 54 -7.80 10.37 -7.24
C LEU A 54 -8.74 11.49 -7.71
N GLY A 55 -8.24 12.71 -7.91
CA GLY A 55 -9.04 13.88 -8.27
C GLY A 55 -9.95 14.37 -7.14
N VAL A 56 -9.62 14.06 -5.88
CA VAL A 56 -10.38 14.45 -4.69
C VAL A 56 -10.00 15.89 -4.33
N LYS A 57 -10.97 16.79 -4.19
CA LYS A 57 -10.65 18.19 -3.83
C LYS A 57 -10.21 18.27 -2.37
N LYS A 58 -9.37 19.26 -2.06
CA LYS A 58 -8.90 19.51 -0.69
C LYS A 58 -10.10 19.75 0.25
N GLY A 59 -10.25 18.89 1.26
CA GLY A 59 -11.36 18.92 2.21
C GLY A 59 -12.52 17.95 1.90
N GLU A 60 -12.49 17.27 0.75
CA GLU A 60 -13.43 16.19 0.42
C GLU A 60 -12.88 14.83 0.89
N ASN A 61 -13.78 13.97 1.38
CA ASN A 61 -13.44 12.59 1.72
C ASN A 61 -13.55 11.69 0.49
N CYS A 62 -12.63 10.74 0.36
CA CYS A 62 -12.70 9.69 -0.63
C CYS A 62 -13.14 8.39 0.03
N ASP A 63 -14.33 7.88 -0.31
CA ASP A 63 -14.83 6.61 0.24
C ASP A 63 -13.85 5.44 0.05
N ARG A 64 -13.08 5.47 -1.04
CA ARG A 64 -12.10 4.43 -1.40
C ARG A 64 -10.77 4.58 -0.68
N PHE A 65 -10.38 5.78 -0.24
CA PHE A 65 -9.10 5.99 0.44
C PHE A 65 -9.33 6.28 1.92
N LYS A 66 -8.99 5.30 2.75
CA LYS A 66 -9.17 5.37 4.19
C LYS A 66 -8.07 6.18 4.86
N GLY A 67 -6.96 6.49 4.19
CA GLY A 67 -5.93 7.39 4.71
C GLY A 67 -4.57 6.74 4.95
N VAL A 68 -3.72 7.44 5.70
CA VAL A 68 -2.32 7.06 5.96
C VAL A 68 -2.08 6.95 7.45
N GLU A 69 -1.34 5.94 7.87
CA GLU A 69 -0.79 5.80 9.22
C GLU A 69 0.73 5.59 9.14
N THR A 70 1.47 6.02 10.15
CA THR A 70 2.93 5.90 10.18
C THR A 70 3.46 5.06 11.34
N THR A 71 4.58 4.39 11.13
CA THR A 71 5.31 3.71 12.22
C THR A 71 5.93 4.71 13.19
N GLY A 72 6.16 5.94 12.74
CA GLY A 72 6.86 6.97 13.51
C GLY A 72 8.38 6.84 13.44
N LEU A 73 8.89 5.82 12.74
CA LEU A 73 10.31 5.63 12.45
C LEU A 73 10.66 6.32 11.13
N THR A 74 11.85 6.86 10.99
CA THR A 74 12.38 7.27 9.69
C THR A 74 12.74 6.05 8.82
N ALA A 75 12.95 6.28 7.52
CA ALA A 75 13.36 5.22 6.61
C ALA A 75 14.72 4.60 6.99
N GLY A 76 15.65 5.38 7.54
CA GLY A 76 16.92 4.88 8.05
C GLY A 76 16.73 4.03 9.31
N GLU A 77 15.85 4.47 10.21
CA GLU A 77 15.59 3.77 11.47
C GLU A 77 14.99 2.38 11.27
N LEU A 78 14.21 2.14 10.20
CA LEU A 78 13.69 0.81 9.87
C LEU A 78 14.78 -0.28 9.75
N HIS A 79 16.02 0.11 9.46
CA HIS A 79 17.15 -0.83 9.30
C HIS A 79 18.18 -0.75 10.43
N SER A 80 18.10 0.25 11.31
CA SER A 80 19.09 0.48 12.36
C SER A 80 18.57 0.25 13.77
N VAL A 81 17.26 0.31 14.00
CA VAL A 81 16.65 -0.08 15.28
C VAL A 81 16.48 -1.60 15.34
N ASP A 82 16.29 -2.12 16.55
CA ASP A 82 16.11 -3.55 16.73
C ASP A 82 14.85 -4.05 15.98
N PRO A 83 14.89 -5.26 15.40
CA PRO A 83 13.78 -5.79 14.60
C PRO A 83 12.45 -5.88 15.37
N GLU A 84 12.51 -6.05 16.69
CA GLU A 84 11.32 -6.17 17.54
C GLU A 84 10.62 -4.81 17.72
N THR A 85 11.37 -3.72 17.88
CA THR A 85 10.85 -2.36 17.82
C THR A 85 10.23 -2.05 16.47
N VAL A 86 10.89 -2.39 15.35
CA VAL A 86 10.33 -2.21 13.99
C VAL A 86 8.99 -2.94 13.88
N ARG A 87 8.97 -4.21 14.27
CA ARG A 87 7.76 -5.05 14.24
C ARG A 87 6.65 -4.45 15.09
N THR A 88 6.96 -4.02 16.31
CA THR A 88 5.97 -3.40 17.21
C THR A 88 5.37 -2.15 16.59
N LYS A 89 6.22 -1.23 16.09
CA LYS A 89 5.77 0.02 15.46
C LYS A 89 4.98 -0.19 14.18
N MET A 90 5.37 -1.16 13.36
CA MET A 90 4.62 -1.58 12.18
C MET A 90 3.22 -2.06 12.57
N LYS A 91 3.14 -2.97 13.54
CA LYS A 91 1.86 -3.52 13.99
C LYS A 91 0.97 -2.44 14.59
N GLU A 92 1.50 -1.55 15.42
CA GLU A 92 0.75 -0.40 15.96
C GLU A 92 0.16 0.48 14.84
N ALA A 93 0.92 0.76 13.78
CA ALA A 93 0.44 1.56 12.66
C ALA A 93 -0.67 0.86 11.88
N VAL A 94 -0.52 -0.43 11.59
CA VAL A 94 -1.54 -1.23 10.88
C VAL A 94 -2.83 -1.32 11.70
N LYS A 95 -2.73 -1.58 13.01
CA LYS A 95 -3.88 -1.65 13.92
C LYS A 95 -4.67 -0.35 13.94
N ARG A 96 -3.99 0.80 14.02
CA ARG A 96 -4.66 2.11 13.92
C ARG A 96 -5.36 2.33 12.58
N LEU A 97 -4.78 1.81 11.49
CA LEU A 97 -5.34 1.96 10.16
C LEU A 97 -6.64 1.16 10.00
N VAL A 98 -6.65 -0.10 10.43
CA VAL A 98 -7.79 -1.01 10.23
C VAL A 98 -8.81 -0.96 11.36
N GLY A 99 -8.40 -0.72 12.60
CA GLY A 99 -9.32 -0.66 13.75
C GLY A 99 -10.23 0.58 13.73
N ARG A 100 -9.89 1.61 12.96
CA ARG A 100 -10.68 2.84 12.83
C ARG A 100 -11.48 2.91 11.53
N ARG A 101 -11.21 2.03 10.56
CA ARG A 101 -11.62 2.22 9.17
C ARG A 101 -11.81 0.87 8.48
N ASP A 102 -12.86 0.76 7.69
CA ASP A 102 -13.13 -0.42 6.87
C ASP A 102 -12.12 -0.52 5.69
N CYS A 103 -10.94 -1.07 5.99
CA CYS A 103 -9.83 -1.22 5.05
C CYS A 103 -9.77 -2.66 4.52
N SER A 104 -10.10 -2.84 3.25
CA SER A 104 -9.92 -4.11 2.55
C SER A 104 -8.53 -4.25 1.92
N VAL A 105 -7.76 -3.16 1.83
CA VAL A 105 -6.40 -3.16 1.26
C VAL A 105 -5.47 -2.30 2.12
N VAL A 106 -4.30 -2.84 2.47
CA VAL A 106 -3.21 -2.11 3.12
C VAL A 106 -2.03 -2.02 2.16
N CYS A 107 -1.60 -0.81 1.84
CA CYS A 107 -0.43 -0.55 1.00
C CYS A 107 0.78 -0.18 1.85
N LEU A 108 1.93 -0.82 1.58
CA LEU A 108 3.21 -0.43 2.13
C LEU A 108 3.79 0.74 1.31
N GLY A 109 3.89 1.90 1.95
CA GLY A 109 4.14 3.20 1.30
C GLY A 109 5.61 3.61 1.21
N CYS A 110 6.55 2.86 1.78
CA CYS A 110 7.98 3.18 1.77
C CYS A 110 8.80 2.04 1.18
N ALA A 111 9.83 2.35 0.40
CA ALA A 111 10.68 1.35 -0.24
C ALA A 111 11.39 0.44 0.78
N GLY A 112 11.76 0.97 1.94
CA GLY A 112 12.36 0.19 3.04
C GLY A 112 11.40 -0.78 3.73
N MET A 113 10.11 -0.78 3.39
CA MET A 113 9.11 -1.71 3.92
C MET A 113 8.93 -2.96 3.07
N ALA A 114 9.68 -3.09 1.97
CA ALA A 114 9.57 -4.24 1.09
C ALA A 114 9.82 -5.55 1.86
N GLY A 115 8.90 -6.51 1.73
CA GLY A 115 8.97 -7.78 2.44
C GLY A 115 8.55 -7.77 3.91
N MET A 116 7.99 -6.66 4.42
CA MET A 116 7.39 -6.62 5.77
C MET A 116 5.94 -7.11 5.81
N ASP A 117 5.51 -7.84 4.78
CA ASP A 117 4.13 -8.35 4.60
C ASP A 117 3.67 -9.22 5.79
N ASP A 118 4.57 -10.02 6.36
CA ASP A 118 4.27 -10.90 7.50
C ASP A 118 3.92 -10.10 8.76
N MET A 119 4.65 -9.02 9.04
CA MET A 119 4.36 -8.15 10.19
C MET A 119 3.00 -7.47 10.05
N VAL A 120 2.63 -7.08 8.83
CA VAL A 120 1.29 -6.55 8.53
C VAL A 120 0.24 -7.64 8.73
N ARG A 121 0.47 -8.86 8.24
CA ARG A 121 -0.47 -9.97 8.39
C ARG A 121 -0.71 -10.32 9.86
N GLU A 122 0.33 -10.36 10.67
CA GLU A 122 0.23 -10.58 12.12
C GLU A 122 -0.60 -9.48 12.79
N ALA A 123 -0.37 -8.21 12.45
CA ALA A 123 -1.14 -7.09 12.99
C ALA A 123 -2.64 -7.22 12.66
N LEU A 124 -2.97 -7.61 11.42
CA LEU A 124 -4.34 -7.82 10.97
C LEU A 124 -5.01 -8.96 11.74
N ILE A 125 -4.31 -10.08 11.93
CA ILE A 125 -4.83 -11.23 12.69
C ILE A 125 -5.10 -10.83 14.15
N GLU A 126 -4.20 -10.06 14.76
CA GLU A 126 -4.36 -9.61 16.14
C GLU A 126 -5.51 -8.62 16.34
N GLU A 127 -5.81 -7.78 15.35
CA GLU A 127 -6.84 -6.74 15.46
C GLU A 127 -8.23 -7.21 15.01
N LEU A 128 -8.28 -7.96 13.91
CA LEU A 128 -9.53 -8.33 13.23
C LEU A 128 -9.90 -9.80 13.44
N GLY A 129 -8.97 -10.62 13.95
CA GLY A 129 -9.10 -12.07 13.97
C GLY A 129 -8.73 -12.71 12.62
N LEU A 130 -8.52 -14.03 12.64
CA LEU A 130 -7.94 -14.77 11.51
C LEU A 130 -8.79 -14.69 10.23
N GLU A 131 -10.11 -14.79 10.34
CA GLU A 131 -11.00 -14.86 9.17
C GLU A 131 -11.15 -13.50 8.48
N GLU A 132 -11.33 -12.43 9.24
CA GLU A 132 -11.39 -11.07 8.66
C GLU A 132 -10.02 -10.62 8.15
N ALA A 133 -8.93 -10.97 8.85
CA ALA A 133 -7.58 -10.67 8.39
C ALA A 133 -7.27 -11.28 7.01
N LYS A 134 -7.81 -12.46 6.68
CA LYS A 134 -7.64 -13.10 5.35
C LYS A 134 -8.29 -12.30 4.22
N LYS A 135 -9.34 -11.51 4.53
CA LYS A 135 -10.05 -10.69 3.54
C LYS A 135 -9.30 -9.40 3.20
N VAL A 136 -8.33 -9.00 4.02
CA VAL A 136 -7.50 -7.81 3.78
C VAL A 136 -6.31 -8.15 2.88
N TYR A 137 -6.20 -7.44 1.75
CA TYR A 137 -5.06 -7.53 0.84
C TYR A 137 -3.90 -6.68 1.33
N ILE A 138 -2.68 -7.21 1.19
CA ILE A 138 -1.44 -6.47 1.47
C ILE A 138 -0.77 -6.19 0.13
N VAL A 139 -0.47 -4.92 -0.13
CA VAL A 139 0.15 -4.45 -1.37
C VAL A 139 1.50 -3.84 -1.03
N ASP A 140 2.57 -4.55 -1.35
CA ASP A 140 3.93 -4.02 -1.33
C ASP A 140 4.15 -3.14 -2.58
N GLY A 141 4.31 -1.84 -2.36
CA GLY A 141 4.42 -0.88 -3.47
C GLY A 141 5.68 -1.02 -4.32
N VAL A 142 6.77 -1.57 -3.75
CA VAL A 142 7.99 -1.89 -4.48
C VAL A 142 7.76 -3.10 -5.39
N LYS A 143 7.16 -4.17 -4.85
CA LYS A 143 6.80 -5.35 -5.65
C LYS A 143 5.77 -5.00 -6.73
N SER A 144 4.84 -4.09 -6.44
CA SER A 144 3.82 -3.60 -7.38
C SER A 144 4.42 -2.79 -8.54
N GLY A 145 5.42 -1.96 -8.24
CA GLY A 145 6.21 -1.24 -9.24
C GLY A 145 7.01 -2.17 -10.16
N VAL A 146 7.67 -3.17 -9.58
CA VAL A 146 8.42 -4.19 -10.35
C VAL A 146 7.48 -5.06 -11.20
N TYR A 147 6.32 -5.47 -10.67
CA TYR A 147 5.34 -6.26 -11.42
C TYR A 147 4.76 -5.48 -12.61
N LYS A 148 4.44 -4.18 -12.43
CA LYS A 148 4.03 -3.33 -13.55
C LYS A 148 5.17 -3.11 -14.53
N ALA A 149 6.39 -2.81 -14.08
CA ALA A 149 7.54 -2.66 -14.95
C ALA A 149 7.76 -3.93 -15.79
N SER A 150 7.65 -5.12 -15.19
CA SER A 150 7.75 -6.41 -15.90
C SER A 150 6.66 -6.62 -16.95
N LYS A 151 5.40 -6.26 -16.64
CA LYS A 151 4.30 -6.30 -17.63
C LYS A 151 4.47 -5.27 -18.74
N TYR A 152 4.91 -4.06 -18.42
CA TYR A 152 5.23 -3.04 -19.42
C TYR A 152 6.39 -3.52 -20.31
N LEU A 153 7.47 -4.09 -19.76
CA LEU A 153 8.60 -4.62 -20.51
C LEU A 153 8.20 -5.80 -21.42
N HIS A 154 7.24 -6.63 -21.01
CA HIS A 154 6.68 -7.69 -21.85
C HIS A 154 5.79 -7.17 -22.98
N ASN A 155 5.06 -6.07 -22.77
CA ASN A 155 4.17 -5.48 -23.78
C ASN A 155 4.81 -4.31 -24.57
N SER A 156 6.07 -3.96 -24.30
CA SER A 156 6.78 -2.88 -24.98
C SER A 156 7.54 -3.40 -26.21
N THR A 157 7.61 -2.58 -27.25
CA THR A 157 8.42 -2.86 -28.43
C THR A 157 9.91 -3.00 -28.06
N PRO A 158 10.71 -3.80 -28.80
CA PRO A 158 12.10 -4.11 -28.45
C PRO A 158 12.97 -2.87 -28.19
N SER A 159 12.73 -1.78 -28.92
CA SER A 159 13.47 -0.52 -28.80
C SER A 159 13.26 0.18 -27.45
N VAL A 160 12.07 0.07 -26.86
CA VAL A 160 11.74 0.64 -25.55
C VAL A 160 12.35 -0.20 -24.42
N ARG A 161 12.40 -1.52 -24.61
CA ARG A 161 13.01 -2.48 -23.66
C ARG A 161 14.52 -2.26 -23.50
N LEU A 162 15.22 -1.91 -24.59
CA LEU A 162 16.66 -1.60 -24.58
C LEU A 162 16.96 -0.27 -23.87
N LEU A 163 16.15 0.76 -24.10
CA LEU A 163 16.33 2.09 -23.51
C LEU A 163 16.15 2.10 -21.98
N ILE A 164 15.24 1.27 -21.46
CA ILE A 164 14.97 1.13 -20.03
C ILE A 164 16.06 0.29 -19.35
N THR A 165 16.56 -0.77 -20.01
CA THR A 165 17.68 -1.58 -19.50
C THR A 165 18.95 -0.73 -19.35
N ILE A 166 19.24 0.15 -20.31
CA ILE A 166 20.44 1.01 -20.26
C ILE A 166 20.36 2.04 -19.12
N ARG A 167 19.19 2.63 -18.85
CA ARG A 167 19.01 3.61 -17.75
C ARG A 167 18.97 3.02 -16.34
N ILE A 168 18.75 1.71 -16.20
CA ILE A 168 18.76 1.05 -14.88
C ILE A 168 20.19 0.61 -14.52
N VAL A 169 21.04 0.33 -15.51
CA VAL A 169 22.39 -0.22 -15.27
C VAL A 169 23.43 0.88 -15.06
N HIS A 170 23.21 2.10 -15.54
CA HIS A 170 24.10 3.24 -15.29
C HIS A 170 23.28 4.44 -14.78
N PRO A 171 23.48 4.88 -13.53
CA PRO A 171 22.79 6.04 -12.94
C PRO A 171 23.15 7.36 -13.64
#